data_AF-A0A1V2QWF6-F1
#
_entry.id   AF-A0A1V2QWF6-F1
#
_cell.length_a   1.000
_cell.length_b   1.000
_cell.length_c   1.000
_cell.angle_alpha   90.00
_cell.angle_beta   90.00
_cell.angle_gamma   90.00
#
_symmetry.space_group_name_H-M   'P 1'
#
loop_
_entity.id
_entity.type
_entity.pdbx_description
1 polymer ?
#
loop_
_entity_poly.entity_id
_entity_poly.type
_entity_poly.pdbx_seq_one_letter_code
_entity_poly.pdbx_strand_id
1 'polypeptide(L)'
;LEGADAPPAETRVRGTDRNVLEIHQETVGVTYTRQSTQNMFAGTGAANPNAAAIGGTNAVPNEMDWQTRQALVQIARDVELTFLVGRYQEPTDNSTVRKTRGILEATRTNVITNATPQPLTEALVIDLLQKVWENGGIQISETATLMCNAWQKRQLTNEFVTKKNYQEQSRNVGGVSVTTIETDFGRINIMLNRYMPTDTVQVVSLDQCAPVLLEKPGQGFLFSEPLAKTGSTDRAQIYGEISLEYGPEIAHGKITGPTGGGA
;
A
#
# COMPACT_ATOMS: atom_id res chain seq x y z
N LEU A 1 -51.16 10.68 5.36
CA LEU A 1 -52.59 11.02 5.14
C LEU A 1 -52.87 10.68 3.69
N GLU A 2 -53.87 9.86 3.42
CA GLU A 2 -54.28 9.57 2.03
C GLU A 2 -54.77 10.88 1.39
N GLY A 3 -54.10 11.31 0.31
CA GLY A 3 -54.36 12.60 -0.35
C GLY A 3 -53.55 13.81 0.14
N ALA A 4 -52.56 13.64 1.04
CA ALA A 4 -51.64 14.72 1.36
C ALA A 4 -50.66 15.00 0.21
N ASP A 5 -50.24 16.26 0.13
CA ASP A 5 -49.17 16.69 -0.77
C ASP A 5 -47.93 15.82 -0.60
N ALA A 6 -47.27 15.54 -1.72
CA ALA A 6 -46.01 14.82 -1.71
C ALA A 6 -45.00 15.57 -0.81
N PRO A 7 -44.15 14.85 -0.06
CA PRO A 7 -43.07 15.46 0.69
C PRO A 7 -42.27 16.41 -0.20
N PRO A 8 -41.82 17.57 0.32
CA PRO A 8 -41.04 18.52 -0.46
C PRO A 8 -39.82 17.86 -1.08
N ALA A 9 -39.50 18.25 -2.31
CA ALA A 9 -38.42 17.61 -3.07
C ALA A 9 -37.07 17.79 -2.36
N GLU A 10 -36.44 16.67 -1.99
CA GLU A 10 -35.06 16.65 -1.50
C GLU A 10 -34.10 16.61 -2.69
N THR A 11 -33.42 17.72 -2.96
CA THR A 11 -32.35 17.75 -3.97
C THR A 11 -31.07 17.17 -3.39
N ARG A 12 -30.69 15.98 -3.88
CA ARG A 12 -29.42 15.34 -3.52
C ARG A 12 -28.28 15.97 -4.31
N VAL A 13 -27.35 16.63 -3.62
CA VAL A 13 -26.11 17.14 -4.23
C VAL A 13 -25.07 16.02 -4.25
N ARG A 14 -24.40 15.82 -5.38
CA ARG A 14 -23.31 14.83 -5.50
C ARG A 14 -22.02 15.43 -4.95
N GLY A 15 -21.37 14.74 -4.01
CA GLY A 15 -19.97 15.01 -3.68
C GLY A 15 -19.09 14.60 -4.87
N THR A 16 -18.12 15.45 -5.23
CA THR A 16 -17.08 15.10 -6.21
C THR A 16 -15.73 15.19 -5.53
N ASP A 17 -15.21 14.05 -5.12
CA ASP A 17 -13.80 13.92 -4.77
C ASP A 17 -13.00 13.55 -6.01
N ARG A 18 -11.80 14.11 -6.13
CA ARG A 18 -10.87 13.82 -7.23
C ARG A 18 -9.51 13.44 -6.69
N ASN A 19 -8.83 12.57 -7.43
CA ASN A 19 -7.42 12.22 -7.23
C ASN A 19 -6.61 12.64 -8.46
N VAL A 20 -5.28 12.61 -8.33
CA VAL A 20 -4.34 12.93 -9.42
C VAL A 20 -3.40 11.75 -9.63
N LEU A 21 -2.93 11.57 -10.86
CA LEU A 21 -1.88 10.59 -11.15
C LEU A 21 -0.52 11.12 -10.71
N GLU A 22 0.29 10.26 -10.09
CA GLU A 22 1.65 10.57 -9.68
C GLU A 22 2.65 9.86 -10.59
N ILE A 23 3.81 10.49 -10.79
CA ILE A 23 4.88 9.97 -11.62
C ILE A 23 5.76 9.07 -10.74
N HIS A 24 5.84 7.79 -11.09
CA HIS A 24 6.79 6.85 -10.54
C HIS A 24 7.87 6.60 -11.58
N GLN A 25 9.10 7.01 -11.27
CA GLN A 25 10.22 6.90 -12.20
C GLN A 25 11.51 6.52 -11.51
N GLU A 26 12.32 5.71 -12.18
CA GLU A 26 13.63 5.30 -11.71
C GLU A 26 14.64 5.36 -12.85
N THR A 27 15.91 5.61 -12.52
CA THR A 27 16.99 5.53 -13.50
C THR A 27 17.93 4.39 -13.17
N VAL A 28 18.10 3.47 -14.12
CA VAL A 28 19.09 2.40 -14.05
C VAL A 28 20.28 2.73 -14.93
N GLY A 29 21.47 2.30 -14.53
CA GLY A 29 22.67 2.50 -15.35
C GLY A 29 23.78 1.53 -15.00
N VAL A 30 24.55 1.14 -16.02
CA VAL A 30 25.67 0.22 -15.88
C VAL A 30 26.88 0.74 -16.65
N THR A 31 28.02 0.84 -15.99
CA THR A 31 29.30 1.24 -16.60
C THR A 31 29.84 0.12 -17.51
N TYR A 32 30.57 0.46 -18.57
CA TYR A 32 31.14 -0.51 -19.52
C TYR A 32 32.07 -1.53 -18.87
N THR A 33 32.88 -1.12 -17.89
CA THR A 33 33.74 -2.06 -17.15
C THR A 33 32.90 -3.06 -16.37
N ARG A 34 31.87 -2.60 -15.65
CA ARG A 34 30.94 -3.50 -14.94
C ARG A 34 30.21 -4.44 -15.90
N GLN A 35 29.86 -3.98 -17.11
CA GLN A 35 29.28 -4.86 -18.14
C GLN A 35 30.28 -5.92 -18.65
N SER A 36 31.56 -5.56 -18.75
CA SER A 36 32.61 -6.44 -19.26
C SER A 36 33.10 -7.44 -18.22
N THR A 37 33.04 -7.10 -16.93
CA THR A 37 33.50 -7.94 -15.82
C THR A 37 32.41 -8.86 -15.26
N GLN A 38 31.19 -8.90 -15.83
CA GLN A 38 30.06 -9.68 -15.28
C GLN A 38 30.34 -11.19 -15.17
N ASN A 39 31.25 -11.72 -15.99
CA ASN A 39 31.65 -13.13 -15.96
C ASN A 39 33.05 -13.35 -15.36
N MET A 40 33.64 -12.29 -14.77
CA MET A 40 34.94 -12.37 -14.12
C MET A 40 34.73 -12.72 -12.64
N PHE A 41 35.01 -13.96 -12.27
CA PHE A 41 35.01 -14.41 -10.88
C PHE A 41 36.29 -13.93 -10.19
N ALA A 42 36.17 -13.38 -8.98
CA ALA A 42 37.33 -13.07 -8.16
C ALA A 42 38.04 -14.38 -7.79
N GLY A 43 39.21 -14.63 -8.38
CA GLY A 43 40.07 -15.72 -7.96
C GLY A 43 40.42 -15.59 -6.47
N THR A 44 40.26 -16.69 -5.73
CA THR A 44 40.47 -16.75 -4.27
C THR A 44 41.76 -16.02 -3.88
N GLY A 45 41.62 -14.89 -3.17
CA GLY A 45 42.73 -14.11 -2.60
C GLY A 45 43.25 -12.91 -3.41
N ALA A 46 42.68 -12.55 -4.56
CA ALA A 46 43.13 -11.38 -5.32
C ALA A 46 42.36 -10.09 -4.96
N ALA A 47 43.07 -9.05 -4.50
CA ALA A 47 42.54 -7.72 -4.20
C ALA A 47 42.24 -6.86 -5.44
N ASN A 48 42.12 -7.44 -6.64
CA ASN A 48 42.06 -6.71 -7.90
C ASN A 48 40.84 -7.14 -8.75
N PRO A 49 39.96 -6.21 -9.19
CA PRO A 49 38.72 -6.52 -9.94
C PRO A 49 38.92 -7.22 -11.29
N ASN A 50 40.15 -7.32 -11.78
CA ASN A 50 40.47 -7.85 -13.12
C ASN A 50 41.11 -9.25 -13.09
N ALA A 51 41.12 -9.93 -11.95
CA ALA A 51 41.69 -11.29 -11.84
C ALA A 51 40.70 -12.32 -12.39
N ALA A 52 40.95 -12.86 -13.58
CA ALA A 52 40.18 -13.96 -14.14
C ALA A 52 40.55 -15.29 -13.46
N ALA A 53 39.61 -15.97 -12.81
CA ALA A 53 39.75 -17.41 -12.50
C ALA A 53 38.43 -18.17 -12.23
N ILE A 54 38.34 -19.34 -12.86
CA ILE A 54 37.60 -20.59 -12.54
C ILE A 54 36.06 -20.54 -12.52
N GLY A 55 35.49 -21.45 -13.32
CA GLY A 55 34.07 -21.48 -13.69
C GLY A 55 33.07 -21.72 -12.56
N GLY A 56 31.88 -21.18 -12.80
CA GLY A 56 30.63 -21.32 -12.08
C GLY A 56 29.53 -20.61 -12.89
N THR A 57 28.27 -20.75 -12.49
CA THR A 57 27.18 -19.94 -13.08
C THR A 57 27.03 -18.68 -12.26
N ASN A 58 27.22 -17.50 -12.87
CA ASN A 58 26.88 -16.25 -12.18
C ASN A 58 25.37 -16.21 -11.93
N ALA A 59 24.95 -15.95 -10.70
CA ALA A 59 23.53 -15.80 -10.36
C ALA A 59 22.88 -14.61 -11.09
N VAL A 60 23.70 -13.63 -11.52
CA VAL A 60 23.27 -12.49 -12.34
C VAL A 60 23.90 -12.58 -13.73
N PRO A 61 23.19 -13.09 -14.74
CA PRO A 61 23.72 -13.22 -16.11
C PRO A 61 23.75 -11.89 -16.89
N ASN A 62 22.93 -10.91 -16.50
CA ASN A 62 22.92 -9.56 -17.06
C ASN A 62 22.63 -8.54 -15.95
N GLU A 63 23.61 -7.67 -15.71
CA GLU A 63 23.58 -6.61 -14.71
C GLU A 63 22.49 -5.58 -15.02
N MET A 64 22.30 -5.21 -16.29
CA MET A 64 21.26 -4.25 -16.66
C MET A 64 19.87 -4.81 -16.36
N ASP A 65 19.65 -6.11 -16.61
CA ASP A 65 18.37 -6.77 -16.30
C ASP A 65 18.17 -6.86 -14.78
N TRP A 66 19.23 -7.15 -14.01
CA TRP A 66 19.15 -7.17 -12.56
C TRP A 66 18.83 -5.80 -11.97
N GLN A 67 19.52 -4.74 -12.42
CA GLN A 67 19.25 -3.37 -12.00
C GLN A 67 17.82 -2.97 -12.36
N THR A 68 17.35 -3.31 -13.56
CA THR A 68 15.96 -3.08 -14.00
C THR A 68 14.97 -3.80 -13.07
N ARG A 69 15.24 -5.06 -12.70
CA ARG A 69 14.37 -5.81 -11.76
C ARG A 69 14.35 -5.19 -10.37
N GLN A 70 15.49 -4.72 -9.84
CA GLN A 70 15.51 -4.02 -8.56
C GLN A 70 14.73 -2.70 -8.61
N ALA A 71 14.88 -1.94 -9.69
CA ALA A 71 14.12 -0.71 -9.90
C ALA A 71 12.61 -0.96 -10.00
N LEU A 72 12.16 -2.03 -10.67
CA LEU A 72 10.75 -2.42 -10.68
C LEU A 72 10.22 -2.78 -9.29
N VAL A 73 11.02 -3.45 -8.46
CA VAL A 73 10.65 -3.75 -7.06
C VAL A 73 10.56 -2.47 -6.23
N GLN A 74 11.44 -1.49 -6.46
CA GLN A 74 11.40 -0.20 -5.81
C GLN A 74 10.13 0.58 -6.21
N ILE A 75 9.85 0.69 -7.51
CA ILE A 75 8.62 1.33 -8.03
C ILE A 75 7.38 0.68 -7.41
N ALA A 76 7.31 -0.65 -7.34
CA ALA A 76 6.17 -1.33 -6.72
C ALA A 76 5.98 -0.95 -5.24
N ARG A 77 7.08 -0.80 -4.48
CA ARG A 77 7.04 -0.35 -3.07
C ARG A 77 6.63 1.11 -2.94
N ASP A 78 7.10 1.96 -3.84
CA ASP A 78 6.76 3.38 -3.85
C ASP A 78 5.29 3.60 -4.20
N VAL A 79 4.75 2.82 -5.14
CA VAL A 79 3.32 2.79 -5.45
C VAL A 79 2.51 2.32 -4.25
N GLU A 80 2.90 1.23 -3.58
CA GLU A 80 2.23 0.74 -2.36
C GLU A 80 2.22 1.82 -1.25
N LEU A 81 3.37 2.45 -1.00
CA LEU A 81 3.50 3.51 -0.01
C LEU A 81 2.60 4.70 -0.37
N THR A 82 2.59 5.10 -1.64
CA THR A 82 1.77 6.21 -2.13
C THR A 82 0.28 5.92 -2.00
N PHE A 83 -0.16 4.70 -2.34
CA PHE A 83 -1.55 4.29 -2.17
C PHE A 83 -1.99 4.31 -0.71
N LEU A 84 -1.07 4.05 0.22
CA LEU A 84 -1.38 4.00 1.64
C LEU A 84 -1.33 5.39 2.31
N VAL A 85 -0.19 6.06 2.24
CA VAL A 85 0.14 7.29 2.99
C VAL A 85 0.36 8.52 2.11
N GLY A 86 0.10 8.42 0.80
CA GLY A 86 0.27 9.51 -0.16
C GLY A 86 -0.45 10.79 0.27
N ARG A 87 0.24 11.93 0.09
CA ARG A 87 -0.25 13.26 0.44
C ARG A 87 -0.68 13.99 -0.81
N TYR A 88 -1.98 14.22 -0.94
CA TYR A 88 -2.62 14.84 -2.06
C TYR A 88 -2.05 16.23 -2.33
N GLN A 89 -1.54 16.42 -3.54
CA GLN A 89 -1.12 17.70 -4.05
C GLN A 89 -1.54 17.78 -5.51
N GLU A 90 -2.46 18.67 -5.83
CA GLU A 90 -2.84 18.99 -7.20
C GLU A 90 -2.31 20.37 -7.55
N PRO A 91 -1.25 20.43 -8.38
CA PRO A 91 -0.71 21.68 -8.91
C PRO A 91 -1.75 22.44 -9.73
N THR A 92 -1.71 23.77 -9.65
CA THR A 92 -2.44 24.65 -10.58
C THR A 92 -1.72 24.82 -11.91
N ASP A 93 -0.44 24.42 -11.98
CA ASP A 93 0.41 24.49 -13.17
C ASP A 93 1.47 23.37 -13.15
N ASN A 94 2.33 23.32 -14.18
CA ASN A 94 3.37 22.29 -14.30
C ASN A 94 4.65 22.60 -13.51
N SER A 95 4.64 23.60 -12.61
CA SER A 95 5.83 24.00 -11.85
C SER A 95 5.99 23.25 -10.53
N THR A 96 4.92 22.61 -10.04
CA THR A 96 4.95 21.82 -8.81
C THR A 96 4.59 20.36 -9.08
N VAL A 97 5.14 19.47 -8.26
CA VAL A 97 4.91 18.02 -8.42
C VAL A 97 3.51 17.67 -7.94
N ARG A 98 2.76 16.94 -8.77
CA ARG A 98 1.48 16.33 -8.39
C ARG A 98 1.72 15.07 -7.56
N LYS A 99 0.89 14.86 -6.54
CA LYS A 99 0.99 13.73 -5.61
C LYS A 99 -0.36 13.09 -5.40
N THR A 100 -0.40 11.78 -5.52
CA THR A 100 -1.62 10.96 -5.36
C THR A 100 -2.06 10.99 -3.90
N ARG A 101 -3.37 11.10 -3.68
CA ARG A 101 -3.99 10.92 -2.37
C ARG A 101 -3.96 9.45 -1.99
N GLY A 102 -3.32 9.12 -0.87
CA GLY A 102 -3.39 7.80 -0.27
C GLY A 102 -4.71 7.60 0.48
N ILE A 103 -5.08 6.33 0.68
CA ILE A 103 -6.36 5.97 1.31
C ILE A 103 -6.47 6.45 2.76
N LEU A 104 -5.36 6.55 3.50
CA LEU A 104 -5.36 7.09 4.87
C LEU A 104 -5.70 8.59 4.90
N GLU A 105 -5.31 9.34 3.88
CA GLU A 105 -5.65 10.76 3.76
C GLU A 105 -7.05 10.98 3.17
N ALA A 106 -7.51 10.05 2.33
CA ALA A 106 -8.86 10.05 1.80
C ALA A 106 -9.92 9.90 2.90
N THR A 107 -9.69 9.05 3.90
CA THR A 107 -10.61 8.90 5.05
C THR A 107 -10.49 10.06 6.04
N ARG A 108 -11.49 10.93 6.12
CA ARG A 108 -11.50 12.20 6.90
C ARG A 108 -12.64 12.29 7.92
N THR A 109 -13.79 11.72 7.61
CA THR A 109 -15.04 11.78 8.40
C THR A 109 -15.20 10.56 9.30
N ASN A 110 -14.94 9.37 8.75
CA ASN A 110 -14.95 8.09 9.45
C ASN A 110 -13.66 7.85 10.25
N VAL A 111 -13.37 8.77 11.17
CA VAL A 111 -12.16 8.73 12.00
C VAL A 111 -12.52 8.60 13.47
N ILE A 112 -11.84 7.69 14.17
CA ILE A 112 -11.78 7.64 15.63
C ILE A 112 -10.37 8.05 16.04
N THR A 113 -10.25 9.12 16.83
CA THR A 113 -8.95 9.64 17.26
C THR A 113 -8.80 9.49 18.77
N ASN A 114 -7.80 8.71 19.18
CA ASN A 114 -7.37 8.62 20.56
C ASN A 114 -6.45 9.79 20.87
N ALA A 115 -6.95 10.79 21.60
CA ALA A 115 -6.18 11.99 21.97
C ALA A 115 -4.94 11.65 22.84
N THR A 116 -5.03 10.59 23.63
CA THR A 116 -3.92 9.99 24.37
C THR A 116 -3.70 8.59 23.82
N PRO A 117 -2.45 8.12 23.63
CA PRO A 117 -2.20 6.75 23.18
C PRO A 117 -2.92 5.72 24.07
N GLN A 118 -3.80 4.93 23.47
CA GLN A 118 -4.55 3.86 24.13
C GLN A 118 -4.34 2.53 23.39
N PRO A 119 -4.28 1.38 24.08
CA PRO A 119 -4.18 0.09 23.39
C PRO A 119 -5.38 -0.11 22.45
N LEU A 120 -5.14 -0.78 21.31
CA LEU A 120 -6.22 -1.18 20.42
C LEU A 120 -7.06 -2.27 21.10
N THR A 121 -8.33 -1.98 21.35
CA THR A 121 -9.28 -2.89 21.98
C THR A 121 -10.31 -3.40 20.99
N GLU A 122 -10.98 -4.51 21.32
CA GLU A 122 -12.14 -5.01 20.57
C GLU A 122 -13.22 -3.94 20.41
N ALA A 123 -13.56 -3.23 21.48
CA ALA A 123 -14.56 -2.16 21.47
C ALA A 123 -14.20 -1.06 20.46
N LEU A 124 -12.95 -0.59 20.43
CA LEU A 124 -12.52 0.44 19.47
C LEU A 124 -12.66 -0.02 18.02
N VAL A 125 -12.39 -1.30 17.75
CA VAL A 125 -12.56 -1.86 16.41
C VAL A 125 -14.05 -1.92 16.05
N ILE A 126 -14.90 -2.44 16.94
CA ILE A 126 -16.35 -2.54 16.71
C ILE A 126 -16.98 -1.15 16.55
N ASP A 127 -16.59 -0.16 17.37
CA ASP A 127 -17.06 1.22 17.26
C ASP A 127 -16.70 1.84 15.89
N LEU A 128 -15.50 1.54 15.37
CA LEU A 128 -15.13 1.98 14.02
C LEU A 128 -16.06 1.37 12.96
N LEU A 129 -16.34 0.07 13.07
CA LEU A 129 -17.19 -0.64 12.11
C LEU A 129 -18.62 -0.13 12.15
N GLN A 130 -19.14 0.11 13.34
CA GLN A 130 -20.45 0.73 13.53
C GLN A 130 -20.49 2.09 12.83
N LYS A 131 -19.48 2.94 13.05
CA LYS A 131 -19.41 4.26 12.42
C LYS A 131 -19.39 4.18 10.89
N VAL A 132 -18.63 3.25 10.31
CA VAL A 132 -18.59 3.07 8.85
C VAL A 132 -19.93 2.55 8.33
N TRP A 133 -20.53 1.59 9.03
CA TRP A 133 -21.81 1.01 8.66
C TRP A 133 -22.98 2.01 8.72
N GLU A 134 -23.05 2.83 9.78
CA GLU A 134 -24.06 3.90 9.93
C GLU A 134 -23.96 4.96 8.82
N ASN A 135 -22.76 5.18 8.28
CA ASN A 135 -22.54 6.05 7.12
C ASN A 135 -22.81 5.37 5.77
N GLY A 136 -23.27 4.11 5.78
CA GLY A 136 -23.65 3.35 4.59
C GLY A 136 -22.52 2.58 3.90
N GLY A 137 -21.37 2.42 4.58
CA GLY A 137 -20.25 1.59 4.16
C GLY A 137 -20.44 0.10 4.45
N ILE A 138 -19.39 -0.72 4.23
CA ILE A 138 -19.38 -2.18 4.46
C ILE A 138 -20.59 -2.86 3.79
N GLN A 139 -20.84 -2.54 2.53
CA GLN A 139 -21.96 -3.13 1.78
C GLN A 139 -21.70 -4.59 1.39
N ILE A 140 -20.43 -4.95 1.21
CA ILE A 140 -19.97 -6.31 0.88
C ILE A 140 -18.96 -6.72 1.95
N SER A 141 -19.43 -7.35 3.02
CA SER A 141 -18.59 -7.67 4.18
C SER A 141 -17.36 -8.51 3.82
N GLU A 142 -17.47 -9.46 2.87
CA GLU A 142 -16.33 -10.33 2.48
C GLU A 142 -15.09 -9.58 1.97
N THR A 143 -15.27 -8.35 1.50
CA THR A 143 -14.21 -7.51 0.91
C THR A 143 -13.67 -6.47 1.89
N ALA A 144 -14.36 -6.27 3.03
CA ALA A 144 -13.92 -5.40 4.09
C ALA A 144 -12.64 -5.95 4.72
N THR A 145 -11.58 -5.16 4.65
CA THR A 145 -10.26 -5.55 5.10
C THR A 145 -9.71 -4.52 6.07
N LEU A 146 -9.39 -4.96 7.28
CA LEU A 146 -8.70 -4.19 8.30
C LEU A 146 -7.18 -4.27 8.06
N MET A 147 -6.63 -3.16 7.58
CA MET A 147 -5.21 -2.95 7.40
C MET A 147 -4.55 -2.46 8.67
N CYS A 148 -3.43 -3.08 9.05
CA CYS A 148 -2.70 -2.73 10.26
C CYS A 148 -1.20 -3.06 10.17
N ASN A 149 -0.38 -2.41 11.01
CA ASN A 149 1.04 -2.76 11.18
C ASN A 149 1.21 -3.89 12.22
N ALA A 150 2.41 -4.45 12.32
CA ALA A 150 2.78 -5.63 13.11
C ALA A 150 2.35 -5.54 14.59
N TRP A 151 2.53 -4.39 15.24
CA TRP A 151 2.10 -4.23 16.63
C TRP A 151 0.59 -4.35 16.79
N GLN A 152 -0.17 -3.65 15.96
CA GLN A 152 -1.63 -3.68 15.99
C GLN A 152 -2.16 -5.06 15.63
N LYS A 153 -1.49 -5.78 14.72
CA LYS A 153 -1.81 -7.17 14.42
C LYS A 153 -1.71 -8.09 15.63
N ARG A 154 -0.70 -7.88 16.50
CA ARG A 154 -0.56 -8.61 17.76
C ARG A 154 -1.68 -8.27 18.74
N GLN A 155 -2.05 -7.00 18.84
CA GLN A 155 -3.16 -6.57 19.69
C GLN A 155 -4.49 -7.18 19.24
N LEU A 156 -4.78 -7.22 17.93
CA LEU A 156 -5.96 -7.89 17.40
C LEU A 156 -6.01 -9.38 17.77
N THR A 157 -4.89 -10.10 17.66
CA THR A 157 -4.83 -11.49 18.12
C THR A 157 -5.09 -11.59 19.63
N ASN A 158 -4.53 -10.68 20.42
CA ASN A 158 -4.75 -10.67 21.87
C ASN A 158 -6.23 -10.45 22.24
N GLU A 159 -6.86 -9.43 21.66
CA GLU A 159 -8.25 -9.05 21.95
C GLU A 159 -9.25 -10.11 21.47
N PHE A 160 -9.16 -10.57 20.22
CA PHE A 160 -10.16 -11.45 19.62
C PHE A 160 -9.91 -12.94 19.87
N VAL A 161 -8.70 -13.34 20.28
CA VAL A 161 -8.35 -14.76 20.47
C VAL A 161 -7.96 -15.04 21.91
N THR A 162 -6.91 -14.39 22.41
CA THR A 162 -6.36 -14.69 23.75
C THR A 162 -7.33 -14.33 24.87
N LYS A 163 -7.92 -13.14 24.85
CA LYS A 163 -8.90 -12.71 25.86
C LYS A 163 -10.22 -13.48 25.79
N LYS A 164 -10.59 -13.96 24.61
CA LYS A 164 -11.76 -14.84 24.41
C LYS A 164 -11.48 -16.30 24.77
N ASN A 165 -10.25 -16.61 25.21
CA ASN A 165 -9.81 -17.95 25.57
C ASN A 165 -9.99 -18.98 24.44
N TYR A 166 -9.76 -18.54 23.19
CA TYR A 166 -9.72 -19.46 22.06
C TYR A 166 -8.43 -20.28 22.11
N GLN A 167 -8.55 -21.60 21.99
CA GLN A 167 -7.44 -22.53 22.15
C GLN A 167 -7.24 -23.38 20.89
N GLU A 168 -5.99 -23.45 20.44
CA GLU A 168 -5.56 -24.37 19.41
C GLU A 168 -5.63 -25.81 19.95
N GLN A 169 -6.24 -26.72 19.18
CA GLN A 169 -6.47 -28.10 19.60
C GLN A 169 -5.37 -29.06 19.13
N SER A 170 -4.53 -28.62 18.19
CA SER A 170 -3.40 -29.40 17.69
C SER A 170 -2.31 -29.60 18.75
N ARG A 171 -1.74 -30.81 18.80
CA ARG A 171 -0.58 -31.12 19.64
C ARG A 171 0.77 -30.81 18.97
N ASN A 172 0.75 -30.53 17.67
CA ASN A 172 1.95 -30.38 16.84
C ASN A 172 2.15 -28.95 16.29
N VAL A 173 1.17 -28.06 16.48
CA VAL A 173 1.19 -26.66 16.02
C VAL A 173 1.01 -25.77 17.25
N GLY A 174 1.92 -24.81 17.42
CA GLY A 174 1.89 -23.86 18.53
C GLY A 174 1.56 -22.45 18.05
N GLY A 175 0.66 -21.79 18.78
CA GLY A 175 0.29 -20.39 18.53
C GLY A 175 -1.01 -20.22 17.75
N VAL A 176 -1.55 -19.00 17.83
CA VAL A 176 -2.80 -18.59 17.19
C VAL A 176 -2.60 -17.23 16.55
N SER A 177 -3.21 -17.02 15.38
CA SER A 177 -3.21 -15.73 14.69
C SER A 177 -4.58 -15.52 14.08
N VAL A 178 -5.18 -14.37 14.36
CA VAL A 178 -6.46 -14.00 13.73
C VAL A 178 -6.22 -13.55 12.29
N THR A 179 -6.88 -14.17 11.32
CA THR A 179 -6.85 -13.74 9.91
C THR A 179 -8.13 -13.07 9.48
N THR A 180 -9.23 -13.42 10.15
CA THR A 180 -10.58 -12.96 9.86
C THR A 180 -11.33 -12.83 11.18
N ILE A 181 -12.13 -11.77 11.31
CA ILE A 181 -12.99 -11.52 12.48
C ILE A 181 -14.44 -11.51 12.01
N GLU A 182 -15.31 -12.24 12.70
CA GLU A 182 -16.76 -12.11 12.55
C GLU A 182 -17.25 -11.05 13.53
N THR A 183 -18.00 -10.06 13.03
CA THR A 183 -18.57 -8.97 13.82
C THR A 183 -20.04 -8.80 13.50
N ASP A 184 -20.76 -8.01 14.31
CA ASP A 184 -22.18 -7.68 14.06
C ASP A 184 -22.39 -6.93 12.72
N PHE A 185 -21.33 -6.34 12.16
CA PHE A 185 -21.32 -5.64 10.87
C PHE A 185 -20.80 -6.51 9.72
N GLY A 186 -20.65 -7.81 9.97
CA GLY A 186 -20.17 -8.82 9.02
C GLY A 186 -18.74 -9.27 9.24
N ARG A 187 -18.27 -10.12 8.32
CA ARG A 187 -16.91 -10.66 8.31
C ARG A 187 -15.90 -9.63 7.87
N ILE A 188 -14.72 -9.59 8.49
CA ILE A 188 -13.63 -8.68 8.11
C ILE A 188 -12.32 -9.42 8.04
N ASN A 189 -11.59 -9.24 6.95
CA ASN A 189 -10.25 -9.80 6.77
C ASN A 189 -9.20 -8.90 7.40
N ILE A 190 -8.10 -9.47 7.86
CA ILE A 190 -6.98 -8.69 8.40
C ILE A 190 -5.82 -8.73 7.42
N MET A 191 -5.39 -7.57 6.95
CA MET A 191 -4.21 -7.41 6.11
C MET A 191 -3.08 -6.76 6.91
N LEU A 192 -1.97 -7.47 7.02
CA LEU A 192 -0.75 -6.94 7.60
C LEU A 192 0.01 -6.16 6.51
N ASN A 193 0.23 -4.86 6.74
CA ASN A 193 1.03 -4.02 5.85
C ASN A 193 2.14 -3.32 6.65
N ARG A 194 3.39 -3.43 6.17
CA ARG A 194 4.57 -2.84 6.83
C ARG A 194 4.61 -1.31 6.78
N TYR A 195 3.96 -0.72 5.77
CA TYR A 195 3.95 0.71 5.52
C TYR A 195 2.81 1.42 6.27
N MET A 196 1.90 0.67 6.89
CA MET A 196 0.90 1.25 7.79
C MET A 196 1.61 1.94 8.96
N PRO A 197 1.25 3.17 9.35
CA PRO A 197 1.78 3.78 10.58
C PRO A 197 1.51 2.88 11.79
N THR A 198 2.45 2.84 12.74
CA THR A 198 2.34 1.95 13.92
C THR A 198 1.20 2.32 14.86
N ASP A 199 0.73 3.57 14.78
CA ASP A 199 -0.33 4.18 15.57
C ASP A 199 -1.65 4.33 14.78
N THR A 200 -1.80 3.60 13.66
CA THR A 200 -2.98 3.74 12.80
C THR A 200 -3.48 2.36 12.34
N VAL A 201 -4.79 2.22 12.29
CA VAL A 201 -5.50 1.05 11.73
C VAL A 201 -6.61 1.57 10.82
N GLN A 202 -6.86 0.90 9.69
CA GLN A 202 -7.89 1.32 8.75
C GLN A 202 -8.69 0.13 8.23
N VAL A 203 -10.01 0.26 8.21
CA VAL A 203 -10.92 -0.64 7.52
C VAL A 203 -11.16 -0.09 6.12
N VAL A 204 -10.93 -0.94 5.13
CA VAL A 204 -11.01 -0.59 3.72
C VAL A 204 -11.82 -1.62 2.95
N SER A 205 -12.77 -1.13 2.16
CA SER A 205 -13.48 -1.90 1.13
C SER A 205 -12.59 -2.04 -0.10
N LEU A 206 -11.84 -3.15 -0.19
CA LEU A 206 -10.88 -3.36 -1.28
C LEU A 206 -11.54 -3.57 -2.64
N ASP A 207 -12.81 -3.96 -2.68
CA ASP A 207 -13.61 -4.08 -3.92
C ASP A 207 -13.80 -2.75 -4.65
N GLN A 208 -13.75 -1.64 -3.90
CA GLN A 208 -13.87 -0.29 -4.43
C GLN A 208 -12.52 0.36 -4.71
N CYS A 209 -11.42 -0.34 -4.41
CA CYS A 209 -10.07 0.16 -4.60
C CYS A 209 -9.47 -0.41 -5.88
N ALA A 210 -9.05 0.45 -6.80
CA ALA A 210 -8.38 0.06 -8.04
C ALA A 210 -7.24 1.00 -8.39
N PRO A 211 -6.12 0.50 -8.95
CA PRO A 211 -5.09 1.36 -9.50
C PRO A 211 -5.61 2.01 -10.79
N VAL A 212 -5.41 3.32 -10.92
CA VAL A 212 -5.66 4.06 -12.16
C VAL A 212 -4.32 4.27 -12.85
N LEU A 213 -4.20 3.78 -14.08
CA LEU A 213 -2.97 3.79 -14.86
C LEU A 213 -3.13 4.71 -16.05
N LEU A 214 -2.19 5.63 -16.27
CA LEU A 214 -2.16 6.43 -17.50
C LEU A 214 -1.23 5.77 -18.51
N GLU A 215 -1.79 5.38 -19.65
CA GLU A 215 -1.03 4.80 -20.75
C GLU A 215 -0.45 5.89 -21.65
N LYS A 216 0.83 5.76 -21.97
CA LYS A 216 1.45 6.53 -23.05
C LYS A 216 1.20 5.81 -24.38
N PRO A 217 0.68 6.50 -25.41
CA PRO A 217 0.42 5.91 -26.71
C PRO A 217 1.66 5.18 -27.27
N GLY A 218 1.51 3.89 -27.58
CA GLY A 218 2.56 3.05 -28.16
C GLY A 218 3.60 2.50 -27.18
N GLN A 219 3.53 2.81 -25.88
CA GLN A 219 4.51 2.35 -24.86
C GLN A 219 3.87 1.69 -23.63
N GLY A 220 2.55 1.88 -23.40
CA GLY A 220 1.83 1.29 -22.27
C GLY A 220 1.90 2.17 -21.00
N PHE A 221 1.57 1.60 -19.84
CA PHE A 221 1.48 2.34 -18.56
C PHE A 221 2.81 2.45 -17.80
N LEU A 222 3.71 1.46 -17.96
CA LEU A 222 5.03 1.42 -17.36
C LEU A 222 6.01 0.92 -18.40
N PHE A 223 6.95 1.77 -18.80
CA PHE A 223 7.90 1.46 -19.87
C PHE A 223 9.32 1.88 -19.50
N SER A 224 10.29 1.26 -20.16
CA SER A 224 11.71 1.58 -20.04
C SER A 224 12.19 2.25 -21.33
N GLU A 225 12.83 3.41 -21.22
CA GLU A 225 13.41 4.13 -22.34
C GLU A 225 14.91 4.39 -22.15
N PRO A 226 15.76 4.16 -23.17
CA PRO A 226 17.18 4.49 -23.09
C PRO A 226 17.41 5.99 -22.92
N LEU A 227 18.28 6.36 -21.99
CA LEU A 227 18.75 7.73 -21.81
C LEU A 227 20.04 7.98 -22.60
N ALA A 228 20.34 9.25 -22.87
CA ALA A 228 21.59 9.65 -23.50
C ALA A 228 22.80 9.14 -22.70
N LYS A 229 23.80 8.64 -23.42
CA LYS A 229 25.05 8.15 -22.81
C LYS A 229 25.78 9.33 -22.16
N THR A 230 26.23 9.12 -20.93
CA THR A 230 27.06 10.08 -20.20
C THR A 230 28.32 9.35 -19.74
N GLY A 231 29.46 9.66 -20.36
CA GLY A 231 30.69 8.89 -20.18
C GLY A 231 30.55 7.44 -20.65
N SER A 232 31.30 6.53 -20.03
CA SER A 232 31.32 5.09 -20.36
C SER A 232 30.21 4.32 -19.62
N THR A 233 28.96 4.79 -19.72
CA THR A 233 27.80 4.24 -19.01
C THR A 233 26.56 4.21 -19.90
N ASP A 234 25.91 3.05 -19.98
CA ASP A 234 24.56 2.93 -20.55
C ASP A 234 23.52 3.20 -19.45
N ARG A 235 22.49 3.98 -19.77
CA ARG A 235 21.41 4.36 -18.84
C ARG A 235 20.05 4.13 -19.47
N ALA A 236 19.06 3.78 -18.65
CA ALA A 236 17.66 3.73 -19.03
C ALA A 236 16.79 4.30 -17.91
N GLN A 237 15.69 4.94 -18.28
CA GLN A 237 14.66 5.42 -17.37
C GLN A 237 13.46 4.49 -17.43
N ILE A 238 12.98 4.07 -16.27
CA ILE A 238 11.65 3.46 -16.13
C ILE A 238 10.69 4.57 -15.75
N TYR A 239 9.58 4.70 -16.46
CA TYR A 239 8.57 5.74 -16.24
C TYR A 239 7.17 5.14 -16.26
N GLY A 240 6.34 5.54 -15.30
CA GLY A 240 4.92 5.26 -15.28
C GLY A 240 4.13 6.27 -14.46
N GLU A 241 2.85 6.41 -14.79
CA GLU A 241 1.93 7.31 -14.10
C GLU A 241 0.78 6.51 -13.49
N ILE A 242 0.69 6.55 -12.17
CA ILE A 242 -0.18 5.67 -11.39
C ILE A 242 -0.91 6.51 -10.33
N SER A 243 -2.19 6.21 -10.12
CA SER A 243 -3.02 6.75 -9.04
C SER A 243 -3.84 5.65 -8.38
N LEU A 244 -4.55 6.04 -7.32
CA LEU A 244 -5.50 5.19 -6.61
C LEU A 244 -6.91 5.73 -6.79
N GLU A 245 -7.79 4.91 -7.36
CA GLU A 245 -9.23 5.02 -7.15
C GLU A 245 -9.55 4.30 -5.84
N TYR A 246 -10.02 5.04 -4.84
CA TYR A 246 -10.39 4.50 -3.54
C TYR A 246 -11.91 4.39 -3.35
N GLY A 247 -12.71 4.70 -4.37
CA GLY A 247 -14.16 4.74 -4.26
C GLY A 247 -14.66 5.83 -3.28
N PRO A 248 -15.92 5.74 -2.81
CA PRO A 248 -16.48 6.69 -1.87
C PRO A 248 -15.89 6.54 -0.46
N GLU A 249 -15.60 7.66 0.20
CA GLU A 249 -15.01 7.69 1.55
C GLU A 249 -15.84 6.91 2.59
N ILE A 250 -17.17 6.92 2.45
CA ILE A 250 -18.10 6.29 3.39
C ILE A 250 -17.86 4.79 3.56
N ALA A 251 -17.22 4.13 2.59
CA ALA A 251 -16.89 2.71 2.65
C ALA A 251 -15.68 2.40 3.54
N HIS A 252 -14.93 3.43 3.95
CA HIS A 252 -13.67 3.29 4.68
C HIS A 252 -13.75 3.97 6.05
N GLY A 253 -12.92 3.52 6.98
CA GLY A 253 -12.80 4.14 8.31
C GLY A 253 -11.43 3.91 8.91
N LYS A 254 -10.94 4.85 9.73
CA LYS A 254 -9.63 4.73 10.38
C LYS A 254 -9.65 5.06 11.87
N ILE A 255 -8.76 4.42 12.60
CA ILE A 255 -8.44 4.73 13.99
C ILE A 255 -7.02 5.30 14.03
N THR A 256 -6.84 6.46 14.66
CA THR A 256 -5.53 7.11 14.84
C THR A 256 -5.21 7.27 16.32
N GLY A 257 -3.95 7.10 16.69
CA GLY A 257 -3.50 7.17 18.08
C GLY A 257 -3.67 5.90 18.94
N PRO A 258 -3.95 4.67 18.44
CA PRO A 258 -3.67 3.49 19.25
C PRO A 258 -2.19 3.40 19.59
N THR A 259 -1.86 2.84 20.76
CA THR A 259 -0.48 2.65 21.21
C THR A 259 0.28 1.86 20.17
N GLY A 260 1.23 2.51 19.50
CA GLY A 260 2.19 1.85 18.62
C GLY A 260 3.23 1.14 19.46
N GLY A 261 3.57 -0.09 19.11
CA GLY A 261 4.71 -0.77 19.69
C GLY A 261 5.94 0.03 19.32
N GLY A 262 6.58 0.65 20.32
CA GLY A 262 7.88 1.27 20.12
C GLY A 262 8.82 0.25 19.48
N ALA A 263 9.65 0.72 18.54
CA ALA A 263 10.81 -0.05 18.12
C ALA A 263 11.74 -0.29 19.32
#